data_AF-A0A920VZ75-F1
#
_entry.id   AF-A0A920VZ75-F1
#
_cell.length_a   1.000
_cell.length_b   1.000
_cell.length_c   1.000
_cell.angle_alpha   90.00
_cell.angle_beta   90.00
_cell.angle_gamma   90.00
#
_symmetry.space_group_name_H-M   'P 1'
#
loop_
_entity.id
_entity.type
_entity.pdbx_description
1 polymer ?
#
loop_
_entity_poly.entity_id
_entity_poly.type
_entity_poly.pdbx_seq_one_letter_code
_entity_poly.pdbx_strand_id
1 'polypeptide(L)'
;MFTENWEEVIQEGSQQTIHRTGTYSKIVDWDQLENGLLGITVEGLTKFKIEDCWQADSGVLQAKVELSSTESVGKEFIPLEDEFSALSDLLRNLENHPLVSKKIFQSTTTTCGTWGGV
;
A
#
# COMPACT_ATOMS: atom_id res chain seq x y z
N MET A 1 -12.12 -10.16 19.37
CA MET A 1 -13.04 -9.03 19.13
C MET A 1 -12.31 -7.79 19.64
N PHE A 2 -11.67 -7.05 18.75
CA PHE A 2 -10.89 -5.85 19.10
C PHE A 2 -11.64 -4.66 18.51
N THR A 3 -12.36 -3.93 19.35
CA THR A 3 -13.00 -2.65 19.00
C THR A 3 -12.07 -1.54 19.44
N GLU A 4 -11.20 -1.09 18.54
CA GLU A 4 -10.47 0.16 18.73
C GLU A 4 -11.33 1.30 18.20
N ASN A 5 -11.79 2.17 19.10
CA ASN A 5 -12.51 3.39 18.75
C ASN A 5 -11.51 4.39 18.16
N TRP A 6 -11.51 4.51 16.84
CA TRP A 6 -10.70 5.48 16.13
C TRP A 6 -11.39 6.85 16.13
N GLU A 7 -10.94 7.76 16.98
CA GLU A 7 -11.22 9.19 16.85
C GLU A 7 -10.16 9.80 15.92
N GLU A 8 -10.54 10.16 14.69
CA GLU A 8 -9.66 10.93 13.80
C GLU A 8 -9.65 12.39 14.27
N VAL A 9 -8.74 12.70 15.18
CA VAL A 9 -8.52 14.07 15.66
C VAL A 9 -7.35 14.68 14.89
N ILE A 10 -7.61 15.67 14.05
CA ILE A 10 -6.57 16.53 13.49
C ILE A 10 -5.99 17.33 14.66
N GLN A 11 -4.84 16.92 15.18
CA GLN A 11 -4.15 17.68 16.23
C GLN A 11 -3.44 18.90 15.60
N GLU A 12 -3.87 20.11 15.96
CA GLU A 12 -3.15 21.34 15.62
C GLU A 12 -1.69 21.23 16.10
N GLY A 13 -0.74 21.30 15.16
CA GLY A 13 0.70 21.21 15.44
C GLY A 13 1.34 19.85 15.15
N SER A 14 0.61 18.84 14.69
CA SER A 14 1.25 17.60 14.22
C SER A 14 1.98 17.85 12.90
N GLN A 15 3.31 17.73 12.90
CA GLN A 15 4.11 17.83 11.68
C GLN A 15 3.91 16.56 10.84
N GLN A 16 2.93 16.59 9.94
CA GLN A 16 2.72 15.50 8.98
C GLN A 16 3.94 15.39 8.06
N THR A 17 4.63 14.26 8.14
CA THR A 17 5.76 13.98 7.25
C THR A 17 5.24 13.36 5.96
N ILE A 18 5.35 14.10 4.86
CA ILE A 18 4.94 13.62 3.54
C ILE A 18 6.11 12.88 2.89
N HIS A 19 5.93 11.59 2.62
CA HIS A 19 6.90 10.80 1.87
C HIS A 19 6.86 11.14 0.38
N ARG A 20 8.02 11.21 -0.27
CA ARG A 20 8.13 11.57 -1.69
C ARG A 20 7.70 10.47 -2.68
N THR A 21 7.29 9.31 -2.19
CA THR A 21 6.85 8.17 -3.02
C THR A 21 5.55 7.63 -2.45
N GLY A 22 4.61 7.28 -3.32
CA GLY A 22 3.33 6.69 -2.95
C GLY A 22 2.84 5.65 -3.96
N THR A 23 1.65 5.12 -3.70
CA THR A 23 0.96 4.15 -4.57
C THR A 23 -0.41 4.69 -4.95
N TYR A 24 -0.63 4.87 -6.25
CA TYR A 24 -1.94 5.20 -6.79
C TYR A 24 -2.87 4.04 -6.49
N SER A 25 -4.02 4.33 -5.90
CA SER A 25 -4.98 3.30 -5.50
C SER A 25 -6.37 3.65 -6.01
N LYS A 26 -7.14 2.62 -6.35
CA LYS A 26 -8.53 2.74 -6.80
C LYS A 26 -9.45 2.25 -5.69
N ILE A 27 -10.50 3.01 -5.38
CA ILE A 27 -11.56 2.55 -4.50
C ILE A 27 -12.34 1.46 -5.24
N VAL A 28 -12.40 0.26 -4.64
CA VAL A 28 -13.09 -0.90 -5.21
C VAL A 28 -14.35 -1.27 -4.43
N ASP A 29 -14.42 -0.88 -3.16
CA ASP A 29 -15.58 -1.12 -2.31
C ASP A 29 -15.66 -0.10 -1.17
N TRP A 30 -16.83 0.08 -0.58
CA TRP A 30 -17.02 0.90 0.61
C TRP A 30 -18.22 0.43 1.43
N ASP A 31 -18.06 0.39 2.74
CA ASP A 31 -19.08 -0.06 3.69
C ASP A 31 -19.17 0.88 4.88
N GLN A 32 -20.36 0.98 5.47
CA GLN A 32 -20.51 1.62 6.77
C GLN A 32 -20.16 0.62 7.88
N LEU A 33 -19.16 0.94 8.68
CA LEU A 33 -18.72 0.14 9.82
C LEU A 33 -19.74 0.20 10.96
N GLU A 34 -19.66 -0.76 11.89
CA GLU A 34 -20.56 -0.86 13.06
C GLU A 34 -20.57 0.39 13.95
N ASN A 35 -19.47 1.16 13.94
CA ASN A 35 -19.35 2.43 14.66
C ASN A 35 -19.88 3.65 13.87
N GLY A 36 -20.46 3.43 12.69
CA GLY A 36 -21.02 4.47 11.82
C GLY A 36 -20.01 5.14 10.89
N LEU A 37 -18.72 4.83 10.99
CA LEU A 37 -17.68 5.36 10.10
C LEU A 37 -17.71 4.68 8.73
N LEU A 38 -17.16 5.36 7.71
CA LEU A 38 -17.03 4.82 6.37
C LEU A 38 -15.71 4.04 6.25
N GLY A 39 -15.80 2.73 6.02
CA GLY A 39 -14.68 1.90 5.61
C GLY A 39 -14.55 1.93 4.09
N ILE A 40 -13.35 2.21 3.59
CA ILE A 40 -13.06 2.23 2.15
C ILE A 40 -12.06 1.14 1.84
N THR A 41 -12.42 0.24 0.93
CA THR A 41 -11.49 -0.77 0.39
C THR A 41 -10.87 -0.25 -0.89
N VAL A 42 -9.54 -0.24 -0.93
CA VAL A 42 -8.78 0.22 -2.08
C VAL A 42 -7.88 -0.87 -2.63
N GLU A 43 -7.73 -0.88 -3.95
CA GLU A 43 -6.74 -1.68 -4.67
C GLU A 43 -5.57 -0.77 -5.03
N GLY A 44 -4.37 -1.11 -4.55
CA GLY A 44 -3.13 -0.44 -4.95
C GLY A 44 -2.74 -0.84 -6.36
N LEU A 45 -2.49 0.16 -7.22
CA LEU A 45 -2.21 -0.02 -8.64
C LEU A 45 -0.73 0.30 -8.93
N THR A 46 -0.40 1.58 -9.15
CA THR A 46 0.91 1.98 -9.66
C THR A 46 1.65 2.89 -8.71
N LYS A 47 2.96 2.66 -8.54
CA LYS A 47 3.82 3.56 -7.75
C LYS A 47 4.00 4.91 -8.43
N PHE A 48 4.12 5.97 -7.65
CA PHE A 48 4.40 7.32 -8.13
C PHE A 48 5.40 8.04 -7.25
N LYS A 49 6.03 9.08 -7.81
CA LYS A 49 6.89 10.01 -7.09
C LYS A 49 6.24 11.38 -7.03
N ILE A 50 6.30 12.03 -5.87
CA ILE A 50 5.80 13.38 -5.67
C ILE A 50 6.82 14.40 -6.17
N GLU A 51 6.40 15.25 -7.11
CA GLU A 51 7.15 16.42 -7.56
C GLU A 51 6.94 17.59 -6.60
N ASP A 52 5.67 17.85 -6.25
CA ASP A 52 5.26 18.95 -5.38
C ASP A 52 3.99 18.58 -4.60
N CYS A 53 3.80 19.16 -3.41
CA CYS A 53 2.63 18.91 -2.55
C CYS A 53 2.18 20.17 -1.79
N TRP A 54 0.87 20.35 -1.67
CA TRP A 54 0.27 21.50 -1.00
C TRP A 54 -1.04 21.09 -0.30
N GLN A 55 -1.48 21.89 0.66
CA GLN A 55 -2.81 21.77 1.25
C GLN A 55 -3.79 22.64 0.47
N ALA A 56 -4.88 22.05 -0.02
CA ALA A 56 -5.94 22.80 -0.67
C ALA A 56 -6.82 23.55 0.35
N ASP A 57 -7.65 24.49 -0.12
CA ASP A 57 -8.57 25.25 0.73
C ASP A 57 -9.56 24.37 1.51
N SER A 58 -9.82 23.16 1.02
CA SER A 58 -10.64 22.15 1.70
C SER A 58 -9.94 21.45 2.87
N GLY A 59 -8.66 21.77 3.12
CA GLY A 59 -7.81 21.09 4.10
C GLY A 59 -7.20 19.76 3.60
N VAL A 60 -7.59 19.29 2.41
CA VAL A 60 -7.10 18.03 1.83
C VAL A 60 -5.74 18.25 1.17
N LEU A 61 -4.80 17.34 1.41
CA LEU A 61 -3.49 17.35 0.75
C LEU A 61 -3.61 16.96 -0.71
N GLN A 62 -2.99 17.75 -1.57
CA GLN A 62 -2.88 17.52 -3.00
C GLN A 62 -1.42 17.48 -3.41
N ALA A 63 -1.13 16.76 -4.49
CA ALA A 63 0.23 16.59 -4.99
C ALA A 63 0.26 16.51 -6.50
N LYS A 64 1.31 17.07 -7.08
CA LYS A 64 1.72 16.80 -8.46
C LYS A 64 2.67 15.62 -8.46
N VAL A 65 2.36 14.59 -9.26
CA VAL A 65 3.06 13.31 -9.21
C VAL A 65 3.48 12.84 -10.60
N GLU A 66 4.61 12.14 -10.65
CA GLU A 66 5.07 11.38 -11.80
C GLU A 66 4.79 9.89 -11.54
N LEU A 67 3.97 9.27 -12.38
CA LEU A 67 3.69 7.83 -12.30
C LEU A 67 4.92 7.03 -12.77
N SER A 68 5.26 5.98 -12.03
CA SER A 68 6.36 5.11 -12.41
C SER A 68 5.94 4.20 -13.56
N SER A 69 6.60 4.32 -14.69
CA SER A 69 6.48 3.39 -15.83
C SER A 69 7.26 2.08 -15.64
N THR A 70 7.92 1.91 -14.48
CA THR A 70 8.86 0.80 -14.21
C THR A 70 8.21 -0.45 -13.64
N GLU A 71 6.88 -0.53 -13.59
CA GLU A 71 6.22 -1.79 -13.26
C GLU A 71 6.57 -2.80 -14.37
N SER A 72 7.21 -3.90 -13.98
CA SER A 72 7.96 -4.83 -14.83
C SER A 72 7.15 -5.56 -15.90
N VAL A 73 5.91 -5.14 -16.14
CA VAL A 73 5.00 -5.68 -17.16
C VAL A 73 5.48 -5.18 -18.53
N GLY A 74 6.27 -6.00 -19.21
CA GLY A 74 6.75 -5.72 -20.58
C GLY A 74 8.20 -5.24 -20.68
N LYS A 75 8.97 -5.22 -19.59
CA LYS A 75 10.44 -5.13 -19.67
C LYS A 75 11.01 -6.45 -20.18
N GLU A 76 12.12 -6.36 -20.91
CA GLU A 76 12.84 -7.53 -21.40
C GLU A 76 13.23 -8.43 -20.21
N PHE A 77 13.01 -9.73 -20.36
CA PHE A 77 13.30 -10.69 -19.31
C PHE A 77 14.80 -10.66 -19.02
N ILE A 78 15.19 -10.24 -17.82
CA ILE A 78 16.58 -10.30 -17.38
C ILE A 78 16.85 -11.78 -17.07
N PRO A 79 17.74 -12.46 -17.81
CA PRO A 79 18.04 -13.86 -17.55
C PRO A 79 18.62 -14.00 -16.15
N LEU A 80 18.12 -15.00 -15.41
CA LEU A 80 18.62 -15.31 -14.07
C LEU A 80 20.00 -15.94 -14.20
N GLU A 81 20.99 -15.42 -13.47
CA GLU A 81 22.32 -16.02 -13.40
C GLU A 81 22.26 -17.39 -12.69
N ASP A 82 23.12 -18.32 -13.10
CA ASP A 82 23.10 -19.71 -12.62
C ASP A 82 23.26 -19.81 -11.10
N GLU A 83 23.94 -18.85 -10.47
CA GLU A 83 24.12 -18.79 -9.01
C GLU A 83 22.81 -18.62 -8.23
N PHE A 84 21.76 -18.07 -8.85
CA PHE A 84 20.43 -17.90 -8.25
C PHE A 84 19.45 -19.01 -8.60
N SER A 85 19.85 -20.01 -9.40
CA SER A 85 18.99 -21.13 -9.82
C SER A 85 18.35 -21.86 -8.63
N ALA A 86 19.13 -22.16 -7.59
CA ALA A 86 18.66 -22.85 -6.39
C ALA A 86 17.55 -22.08 -5.64
N LEU A 87 17.62 -20.73 -5.62
CA LEU A 87 16.58 -19.89 -5.03
C LEU A 87 15.31 -19.91 -5.89
N SER A 88 15.44 -19.88 -7.22
CA SER A 88 14.30 -19.98 -8.13
C SER A 88 13.56 -21.32 -7.98
N ASP A 89 14.30 -22.42 -7.82
CA ASP A 89 13.73 -23.75 -7.59
C ASP A 89 13.00 -23.82 -6.24
N LEU A 90 13.59 -23.24 -5.19
CA LEU A 90 12.97 -23.15 -3.88
C LEU A 90 11.64 -22.38 -3.93
N LEU A 91 11.62 -21.20 -4.58
CA LEU A 91 10.41 -20.39 -4.73
C LEU A 91 9.32 -21.15 -5.49
N ARG A 92 9.70 -21.86 -6.57
CA ARG A 92 8.77 -22.69 -7.34
C ARG A 92 8.20 -23.85 -6.53
N ASN A 93 9.01 -24.46 -5.68
CA ASN A 93 8.54 -25.50 -4.76
C ASN A 93 7.61 -24.94 -3.68
N LEU A 94 7.88 -23.73 -3.19
CA LEU A 94 7.01 -23.04 -2.23
C LEU A 94 5.66 -22.67 -2.85
N GLU A 95 5.63 -22.20 -4.10
CA GLU A 95 4.40 -21.90 -4.81
C GLU A 95 3.47 -23.12 -4.91
N ASN A 96 4.05 -24.29 -5.14
CA ASN A 96 3.32 -25.56 -5.20
C ASN A 96 3.02 -26.17 -3.83
N HIS A 97 3.47 -25.55 -2.74
CA HIS A 97 3.27 -26.08 -1.39
C HIS A 97 1.85 -25.75 -0.88
N PRO A 98 1.09 -26.73 -0.34
CA PRO A 98 -0.31 -26.57 0.06
C PRO A 98 -0.55 -25.52 1.16
N LEU A 99 0.50 -25.07 1.85
CA LEU A 99 0.42 -24.00 2.86
C LEU A 99 0.53 -22.58 2.27
N VAL A 100 1.11 -22.43 1.07
CA VAL A 100 1.31 -21.15 0.40
C VAL A 100 0.11 -20.80 -0.48
N SER A 101 -0.44 -21.78 -1.21
CA SER A 101 -1.67 -21.62 -2.00
C SER A 101 -2.85 -21.09 -1.17
N LYS A 102 -2.87 -21.38 0.13
CA LYS A 102 -3.90 -20.92 1.06
C LYS A 102 -3.73 -19.46 1.56
N LYS A 103 -2.60 -18.79 1.24
CA LYS A 103 -2.24 -17.48 1.80
C LYS A 103 -2.13 -16.33 0.80
N ILE A 104 -2.20 -16.58 -0.51
CA ILE A 104 -1.88 -15.57 -1.54
C ILE A 104 -2.90 -14.40 -1.61
N PHE A 105 -4.07 -14.48 -0.98
CA PHE A 105 -5.01 -13.35 -0.99
C PHE A 105 -5.78 -13.19 0.33
N GLN A 106 -5.08 -12.80 1.39
CA GLN A 106 -5.72 -12.01 2.44
C GLN A 106 -5.23 -10.58 2.21
N SER A 107 -6.10 -9.75 1.63
CA SER A 107 -5.86 -8.32 1.44
C SER A 107 -5.40 -7.73 2.77
N THR A 108 -4.12 -7.38 2.86
CA THR A 108 -3.60 -6.69 4.03
C THR A 108 -4.19 -5.29 4.01
N THR A 109 -5.26 -5.08 4.76
CA THR A 109 -5.69 -3.73 5.15
C THR A 109 -4.59 -3.16 6.03
N THR A 110 -3.61 -2.49 5.43
CA THR A 110 -2.67 -1.67 6.19
C THR A 110 -3.41 -0.39 6.55
N THR A 111 -3.97 -0.36 7.75
CA THR A 111 -4.25 0.91 8.42
C THR A 111 -2.92 1.60 8.68
N CYS A 112 -2.80 2.85 8.22
CA CYS A 112 -1.66 3.70 8.53
C CYS A 112 -1.71 4.02 10.03
N GLY A 113 -1.11 3.16 10.85
CA GLY A 113 -0.90 3.39 12.27
C GLY A 113 0.32 4.29 12.49
N THR A 114 0.19 5.22 13.42
CA THR A 114 1.31 6.01 13.93
C THR A 114 2.30 5.11 14.66
N TRP A 115 3.56 5.13 14.24
CA TRP A 115 4.64 4.51 15.02
C TRP A 115 4.94 5.39 16.23
N GLY A 116 4.21 5.17 17.32
CA GLY A 116 4.58 5.64 18.64
C GLY A 116 5.60 4.69 19.25
N GLY A 117 6.83 5.16 19.49
CA GLY A 117 7.87 4.31 20.03
C GLY A 117 9.17 5.05 20.38
N VAL A 118 9.09 5.76 21.52
CA VAL A 118 10.15 6.18 22.47
C VAL A 118 11.22 7.17 22.00
#